data_AF-A0A7J8CLC9-F1
#
_entry.id   AF-A0A7J8CLC9-F1
#
_cell.length_a   1.000
_cell.length_b   1.000
_cell.length_c   1.000
_cell.angle_alpha   90.00
_cell.angle_beta   90.00
_cell.angle_gamma   90.00
#
_symmetry.space_group_name_H-M   'P 1'
#
loop_
_entity.id
_entity.type
_entity.pdbx_description
1 polymer ?
#
loop_
_entity_poly.entity_id
_entity_poly.type
_entity_poly.pdbx_seq_one_letter_code
_entity_poly.pdbx_strand_id
1 'polypeptide(L)'
;MATVTATTKVPEIRDVTRIERIGAHSHIRGLGLDDALEPRQASQGMVGQLAARRAAGVVLEMIREGKIAGRAVLIAGQPGIPIDLLDRLLIVSTSPYSEKDTKQILRIRCEEEDVEMSEDAYTVLTRIGLETSLRYAIQLITAASLVCRKRKGTEVQVDDIKRVYSLFLDESRSTQYMKEYQDAFLFNELKGETMDTS
;
A
#
# COMPACT_ATOMS: atom_id res chain seq x y z
N MET A 1 -29.48 56.55 18.92
CA MET A 1 -29.46 55.33 18.09
C MET A 1 -28.01 54.92 17.91
N ALA A 2 -27.56 53.87 18.62
CA ALA A 2 -26.19 53.37 18.52
C ALA A 2 -26.12 52.37 17.34
N THR A 3 -25.40 52.75 16.29
CA THR A 3 -25.07 51.87 15.16
C THR A 3 -24.10 50.79 15.60
N VAL A 4 -24.55 49.54 15.60
CA VAL A 4 -23.72 48.35 15.81
C VAL A 4 -22.98 48.05 14.51
N THR A 5 -21.68 48.35 14.47
CA THR A 5 -20.81 47.97 13.35
C THR A 5 -20.49 46.49 13.46
N ALA A 6 -21.08 45.67 12.58
CA ALA A 6 -20.76 44.25 12.51
C ALA A 6 -19.32 44.07 11.97
N THR A 7 -18.41 43.60 12.83
CA THR A 7 -17.07 43.17 12.42
C THR A 7 -17.17 41.88 11.62
N THR A 8 -17.08 41.96 10.30
CA THR A 8 -16.87 40.80 9.43
C THR A 8 -15.48 40.23 9.67
N LYS A 9 -15.41 39.06 10.34
CA LYS A 9 -14.19 38.25 10.38
C LYS A 9 -13.91 37.71 8.98
N VAL A 10 -12.94 38.30 8.30
CA VAL A 10 -12.35 37.68 7.10
C VAL A 10 -11.57 36.46 7.58
N PRO A 11 -11.88 35.23 7.10
CA PRO A 11 -11.05 34.09 7.43
C PRO A 11 -9.68 34.28 6.77
N GLU A 12 -8.62 34.40 7.58
CA GLU A 12 -7.25 34.29 7.09
C GLU A 12 -7.08 32.87 6.53
N ILE A 13 -7.06 32.76 5.20
CA ILE A 13 -6.63 31.55 4.51
C ILE A 13 -5.11 31.49 4.72
N ARG A 14 -4.69 30.85 5.80
CA ARG A 14 -3.32 30.36 5.89
C ARG A 14 -3.24 29.20 4.93
N ASP A 15 -2.64 29.43 3.77
CA ASP A 15 -2.07 28.37 2.96
C ASP A 15 -1.00 27.72 3.82
N VAL A 16 -1.42 26.70 4.58
CA VAL A 16 -0.50 25.70 5.10
C VAL A 16 0.16 25.17 3.84
N THR A 17 1.42 25.55 3.58
CA THR A 17 2.24 24.91 2.57
C THR A 17 2.19 23.44 2.90
N ARG A 18 1.29 22.73 2.20
CA ARG A 18 1.02 21.33 2.41
C ARG A 18 2.31 20.69 1.96
N ILE A 19 3.18 20.36 2.91
CA ILE A 19 4.35 19.55 2.62
C ILE A 19 3.76 18.33 1.96
N GLU A 20 3.93 18.21 0.64
CA GLU A 20 3.57 17.02 -0.10
C GLU A 20 4.53 15.94 0.37
N ARG A 21 4.21 15.36 1.53
CA ARG A 21 4.88 14.17 2.02
C ARG A 21 4.65 13.13 0.92
N ILE A 22 5.72 12.58 0.36
CA ILE A 22 5.67 11.42 -0.53
C ILE A 22 4.97 10.31 0.26
N GLY A 23 3.65 10.25 0.11
CA GLY A 23 2.80 9.32 0.82
C GLY A 23 2.75 8.02 0.05
N ALA A 24 2.31 6.95 0.72
CA ALA A 24 2.11 5.64 0.10
C ALA A 24 1.09 5.63 -1.05
N HIS A 25 0.52 6.77 -1.44
CA HIS A 25 -0.41 6.98 -2.56
C HIS A 25 -0.07 8.21 -3.41
N SER A 26 1.14 8.79 -3.29
CA SER A 26 1.54 10.01 -4.03
C SER A 26 1.36 9.90 -5.55
N HIS A 27 1.61 8.73 -6.15
CA HIS A 27 1.38 8.53 -7.58
C HIS A 27 -0.09 8.55 -8.02
N ILE A 28 -1.05 8.34 -7.11
CA ILE A 28 -2.46 8.21 -7.47
C ILE A 28 -3.03 9.60 -7.72
N ARG A 29 -3.30 9.94 -8.99
CA ARG A 29 -3.85 11.24 -9.41
C ARG A 29 -5.30 11.15 -9.88
N GLY A 30 -5.84 9.95 -10.04
CA GLY A 30 -7.22 9.70 -10.44
C GLY A 30 -7.50 8.23 -10.73
N LEU A 31 -8.73 7.91 -11.16
CA LEU A 31 -9.16 6.53 -11.44
C LEU A 31 -8.71 6.02 -12.82
N GLY A 32 -8.21 6.90 -13.70
CA GLY A 32 -7.75 6.55 -15.04
C GLY A 32 -8.85 6.02 -15.95
N LEU A 33 -10.03 6.64 -15.87
CA LEU A 33 -11.22 6.33 -16.68
C LEU A 33 -11.29 7.30 -17.88
N ASP A 34 -11.87 6.83 -18.98
CA ASP A 34 -12.30 7.69 -20.09
C ASP A 34 -13.72 8.22 -19.89
N ASP A 35 -14.23 8.96 -20.88
CA ASP A 35 -15.57 9.57 -20.84
C ASP A 35 -16.71 8.53 -20.82
N ALA A 36 -16.42 7.28 -21.22
CA ALA A 36 -17.36 6.16 -21.15
C ALA A 36 -17.28 5.38 -19.82
N LEU A 37 -16.51 5.89 -18.84
CA LEU A 37 -16.20 5.24 -17.56
C LEU A 37 -15.39 3.94 -17.71
N GLU A 38 -14.69 3.76 -18.83
CA GLU A 38 -13.86 2.59 -19.08
C GLU A 38 -12.41 2.82 -18.62
N PRO A 39 -11.85 1.93 -17.77
CA PRO A 39 -10.50 2.08 -17.25
C PRO A 39 -9.44 1.63 -18.26
N ARG A 40 -8.39 2.44 -18.38
CA ARG A 40 -7.17 2.03 -19.10
C ARG A 40 -6.25 1.18 -18.22
N GLN A 41 -5.49 0.26 -18.82
CA GLN A 41 -4.60 -0.67 -18.10
C GLN A 41 -3.65 0.04 -17.12
N ALA A 42 -3.03 1.14 -17.55
CA ALA A 42 -2.23 2.02 -16.70
C ALA A 42 -2.58 3.48 -17.01
N SER A 43 -3.07 4.24 -16.03
CA SER A 43 -3.40 5.67 -16.20
C SER A 43 -3.60 6.36 -14.86
N GLN A 44 -3.21 7.64 -14.76
CA GLN A 44 -3.34 8.49 -13.56
C GLN A 44 -2.79 7.85 -12.27
N GLY A 45 -1.72 7.05 -12.40
CA GLY A 45 -1.08 6.32 -11.30
C GLY A 45 -1.75 5.02 -10.90
N MET A 46 -2.92 4.69 -11.46
CA MET A 46 -3.58 3.40 -11.28
C MET A 46 -3.08 2.39 -12.31
N VAL A 47 -2.87 1.15 -11.88
CA VAL A 47 -2.49 0.01 -12.72
C VAL A 47 -3.43 -1.17 -12.44
N GLY A 48 -3.94 -1.81 -13.49
CA GLY A 48 -4.84 -2.95 -13.37
C GLY A 48 -6.15 -2.61 -12.66
N GLN A 49 -6.70 -3.55 -11.88
CA GLN A 49 -7.95 -3.41 -11.12
C GLN A 49 -9.12 -2.85 -11.95
N LEU A 50 -9.26 -3.32 -13.20
CA LEU A 50 -10.18 -2.74 -14.17
C LEU A 50 -11.63 -2.78 -13.68
N ALA A 51 -12.10 -3.94 -13.21
CA ALA A 51 -13.47 -4.08 -12.69
C ALA A 51 -13.74 -3.14 -11.51
N ALA A 52 -12.79 -3.05 -10.57
CA ALA A 52 -12.92 -2.20 -9.40
C ALA A 52 -12.92 -0.71 -9.77
N ARG A 53 -12.07 -0.29 -10.71
CA ARG A 53 -11.98 1.09 -11.19
C ARG A 53 -13.23 1.50 -11.97
N ARG A 54 -13.77 0.62 -12.81
CA ARG A 54 -15.04 0.85 -13.51
C ARG A 54 -16.18 1.04 -12.51
N ALA A 55 -16.28 0.15 -11.52
CA ALA A 55 -17.30 0.27 -10.47
C ALA A 55 -17.14 1.56 -9.65
N ALA A 56 -15.92 1.96 -9.30
CA ALA A 56 -15.63 3.23 -8.65
C ALA A 56 -16.02 4.44 -9.53
N GLY A 57 -15.90 4.34 -10.86
CA GLY A 57 -16.38 5.35 -11.81
C GLY A 57 -17.90 5.53 -11.76
N VAL A 58 -18.65 4.43 -11.76
CA VAL A 58 -20.11 4.47 -11.62
C VAL A 58 -20.52 5.07 -10.27
N VAL A 59 -19.81 4.72 -9.20
CA VAL A 59 -20.01 5.31 -7.87
C VAL A 59 -19.75 6.82 -7.89
N LEU A 60 -18.69 7.27 -8.56
CA LEU A 60 -18.36 8.68 -8.70
C LEU A 60 -19.49 9.46 -9.40
N GLU A 61 -20.08 8.91 -10.45
CA GLU A 61 -21.24 9.51 -11.12
C GLU A 61 -22.48 9.52 -10.22
N MET A 62 -22.77 8.43 -9.50
CA MET A 62 -23.86 8.42 -8.53
C MET A 62 -23.70 9.48 -7.42
N ILE A 63 -22.47 9.77 -7.01
CA ILE A 63 -22.17 10.86 -6.06
C ILE A 63 -22.44 12.23 -6.71
N ARG A 64 -21.95 12.46 -7.94
CA ARG A 64 -22.15 13.71 -8.68
C ARG A 64 -23.63 14.01 -8.93
N GLU A 65 -24.42 12.98 -9.23
CA GLU A 65 -25.86 13.07 -9.44
C GLU A 65 -26.68 13.09 -8.13
N GLY A 66 -26.04 12.94 -6.97
CA GLY A 66 -26.72 12.91 -5.67
C GLY A 66 -27.56 11.65 -5.39
N LYS A 67 -27.42 10.59 -6.20
CA LYS A 67 -28.20 9.34 -6.12
C LYS A 67 -27.68 8.36 -5.06
N ILE A 68 -26.61 8.70 -4.35
CA ILE A 68 -25.99 7.83 -3.33
C ILE A 68 -26.48 8.08 -1.90
N ALA A 69 -27.44 8.98 -1.69
CA ALA A 69 -27.95 9.31 -0.35
C ALA A 69 -28.45 8.06 0.40
N GLY A 70 -27.92 7.83 1.61
CA GLY A 70 -28.27 6.68 2.45
C GLY A 70 -27.63 5.35 2.04
N ARG A 71 -26.78 5.33 1.01
CA ARG A 71 -26.00 4.16 0.57
C ARG A 71 -24.54 4.32 0.95
N ALA A 72 -23.85 3.22 1.21
CA ALA A 72 -22.42 3.20 1.46
C ALA A 72 -21.68 2.34 0.43
N VAL A 73 -20.39 2.57 0.26
CA VAL A 73 -19.53 1.82 -0.67
C VAL A 73 -18.56 1.00 0.15
N LEU A 74 -18.43 -0.26 -0.19
CA LEU A 74 -17.52 -1.21 0.44
C LEU A 74 -16.55 -1.71 -0.61
N ILE A 75 -15.25 -1.56 -0.36
CA ILE A 75 -14.22 -2.18 -1.19
C ILE A 75 -13.81 -3.47 -0.48
N ALA A 76 -14.14 -4.61 -1.08
CA ALA A 76 -13.97 -5.93 -0.46
C ALA A 76 -12.86 -6.75 -1.15
N GLY A 77 -12.00 -7.36 -0.32
CA GLY A 77 -11.07 -8.45 -0.66
C GLY A 77 -11.37 -9.70 0.20
N GLN A 78 -10.47 -10.68 0.23
CA GLN A 78 -10.61 -11.88 1.10
C GLN A 78 -10.74 -11.52 2.60
N PRO A 79 -11.53 -12.27 3.42
CA PRO A 79 -12.98 -12.00 3.60
C PRO A 79 -13.46 -11.68 5.04
N GLY A 80 -14.68 -11.10 5.14
CA GLY A 80 -15.63 -11.24 6.26
C GLY A 80 -16.54 -10.03 6.54
N ILE A 81 -17.83 -10.06 6.15
CA ILE A 81 -18.83 -9.00 6.50
C ILE A 81 -20.15 -9.64 6.97
N PRO A 82 -20.80 -9.10 8.02
CA PRO A 82 -22.15 -9.51 8.45
C PRO A 82 -23.22 -9.26 7.39
N ILE A 83 -24.16 -10.20 7.25
CA ILE A 83 -25.21 -10.21 6.21
C ILE A 83 -26.11 -8.96 6.23
N ASP A 84 -26.39 -8.40 7.42
CA ASP A 84 -27.26 -7.22 7.58
C ASP A 84 -26.71 -5.93 6.96
N LEU A 85 -25.41 -5.89 6.67
CA LEU A 85 -24.74 -4.76 6.02
C LEU A 85 -24.78 -4.86 4.49
N LEU A 86 -25.01 -6.04 3.90
CA LEU A 86 -24.90 -6.24 2.45
C LEU A 86 -25.93 -5.43 1.66
N ASP A 87 -27.15 -5.27 2.17
CA ASP A 87 -28.25 -4.61 1.44
C ASP A 87 -28.05 -3.09 1.25
N ARG A 88 -27.11 -2.49 2.00
CA ARG A 88 -26.83 -1.03 1.95
C ARG A 88 -25.46 -0.71 1.33
N LEU A 89 -24.72 -1.74 0.90
CA LEU A 89 -23.34 -1.61 0.45
C LEU A 89 -23.22 -1.87 -1.06
N LEU A 90 -22.61 -0.91 -1.76
CA LEU A 90 -22.05 -1.14 -3.09
C LEU A 90 -20.69 -1.83 -2.93
N ILE A 91 -20.63 -3.12 -3.22
CA ILE A 91 -19.41 -3.92 -3.09
C ILE A 91 -18.56 -3.79 -4.35
N VAL A 92 -17.38 -3.22 -4.21
CA VAL A 92 -16.33 -3.19 -5.22
C VAL A 92 -15.30 -4.24 -4.86
N SER A 93 -15.27 -5.35 -5.61
CA SER A 93 -14.29 -6.41 -5.38
C SER A 93 -12.95 -6.10 -6.05
N THR A 94 -11.86 -6.27 -5.32
CA THR A 94 -10.50 -6.18 -5.87
C THR A 94 -9.90 -7.57 -6.06
N SER A 95 -9.16 -7.78 -7.14
CA SER A 95 -8.43 -9.04 -7.39
C SER A 95 -6.96 -8.90 -6.98
N PRO A 96 -6.23 -10.00 -6.73
CA PRO A 96 -4.77 -9.93 -6.61
C PRO A 96 -4.13 -9.36 -7.88
N TYR A 97 -3.00 -8.67 -7.74
CA TYR A 97 -2.24 -8.14 -8.88
C TYR A 97 -1.46 -9.26 -9.58
N SER A 98 -1.33 -9.16 -10.90
CA SER A 98 -0.42 -10.04 -11.65
C SER A 98 1.04 -9.61 -11.45
N GLU A 99 2.00 -10.47 -11.83
CA GLU A 99 3.43 -10.13 -11.80
C GLU A 99 3.74 -8.87 -12.62
N LYS A 100 3.13 -8.75 -13.81
CA LYS A 100 3.31 -7.59 -14.69
C LYS A 100 2.77 -6.30 -14.05
N ASP A 101 1.58 -6.37 -13.44
CA ASP A 101 1.00 -5.21 -12.75
C ASP A 101 1.81 -4.82 -11.52
N THR A 102 2.30 -5.82 -10.77
CA THR A 102 3.16 -5.62 -9.59
C THR A 102 4.46 -4.93 -9.98
N LYS A 103 5.14 -5.40 -11.03
CA LYS A 103 6.36 -4.77 -11.55
C LYS A 103 6.11 -3.32 -11.97
N GLN A 104 5.00 -3.05 -12.65
CA GLN A 104 4.64 -1.69 -13.07
C GLN A 104 4.35 -0.77 -11.88
N ILE A 105 3.64 -1.26 -10.85
CA ILE A 105 3.37 -0.48 -9.64
C ILE A 105 4.67 -0.13 -8.92
N LEU A 106 5.60 -1.08 -8.81
CA LEU A 106 6.91 -0.85 -8.21
C LEU A 106 7.73 0.16 -9.01
N ARG A 107 7.67 0.12 -10.34
CA ARG A 107 8.35 1.11 -11.20
C ARG A 107 7.84 2.53 -10.97
N ILE A 108 6.52 2.72 -10.93
CA ILE A 108 5.90 4.01 -10.62
C ILE A 108 6.31 4.49 -9.21
N ARG A 109 6.44 3.57 -8.24
CA ARG A 109 6.89 3.92 -6.88
C ARG A 109 8.34 4.35 -6.83
N CYS A 110 9.22 3.69 -7.56
CA CYS A 110 10.61 4.09 -7.67
C CYS A 110 10.76 5.46 -8.34
N GLU A 111 9.94 5.75 -9.36
CA GLU A 111 9.87 7.08 -9.99
C GLU A 111 9.44 8.17 -8.99
N GLU A 112 8.42 7.91 -8.16
CA GLU A 112 7.98 8.87 -7.14
C GLU A 112 8.98 9.08 -5.99
N GLU A 113 9.78 8.07 -5.68
CA GLU A 113 10.82 8.15 -4.63
C GLU A 113 12.18 8.63 -5.16
N ASP A 114 12.27 8.99 -6.46
CA ASP A 114 13.51 9.34 -7.15
C ASP A 114 14.62 8.27 -6.94
N VAL A 115 14.26 7.00 -7.13
CA VAL A 115 15.16 5.85 -6.97
C VAL A 115 15.37 5.14 -8.31
N GLU A 116 16.62 5.14 -8.79
CA GLU A 116 17.03 4.35 -9.95
C GLU A 116 17.37 2.91 -9.53
N MET A 117 16.85 1.91 -10.25
CA MET A 117 17.08 0.49 -9.98
C MET A 117 17.36 -0.27 -11.29
N SER A 118 18.17 -1.33 -11.22
CA SER A 118 18.40 -2.22 -12.36
C SER A 118 17.18 -3.11 -12.67
N GLU A 119 17.05 -3.57 -13.92
CA GLU A 119 15.92 -4.43 -14.33
C GLU A 119 15.89 -5.78 -13.60
N ASP A 120 17.07 -6.31 -13.25
CA ASP A 120 17.19 -7.53 -12.44
C ASP A 120 16.71 -7.28 -11.00
N ALA A 121 17.01 -6.10 -10.45
CA ALA A 121 16.54 -5.68 -9.13
C ALA A 121 15.00 -5.58 -9.09
N TYR A 122 14.37 -5.01 -10.12
CA TYR A 122 12.91 -4.99 -10.23
C TYR A 122 12.30 -6.40 -10.26
N THR A 123 12.93 -7.33 -10.97
CA THR A 123 12.44 -8.70 -11.10
C THR A 123 12.46 -9.41 -9.75
N VAL A 124 13.56 -9.27 -8.99
CA VAL A 124 13.66 -9.83 -7.62
C VAL A 124 12.66 -9.17 -6.67
N LEU A 125 12.52 -7.84 -6.74
CA LEU A 125 11.57 -7.11 -5.87
C LEU A 125 10.12 -7.49 -6.17
N THR A 126 9.78 -7.68 -7.45
CA THR A 126 8.44 -8.12 -7.88
C THR A 126 8.12 -9.49 -7.31
N ARG A 127 9.07 -10.43 -7.38
CA ARG A 127 8.91 -11.77 -6.80
C ARG A 127 8.69 -11.71 -5.29
N ILE A 128 9.48 -10.90 -4.57
CA ILE A 128 9.28 -10.67 -3.13
C ILE A 128 7.86 -10.12 -2.86
N GLY A 129 7.40 -9.17 -3.67
CA GLY A 129 6.07 -8.56 -3.54
C GLY A 129 4.90 -9.54 -3.76
N LEU A 130 5.08 -10.55 -4.61
CA LEU A 130 4.10 -11.62 -4.84
C LEU A 130 4.12 -12.69 -3.73
N GLU A 131 5.31 -13.06 -3.24
CA GLU A 131 5.46 -14.08 -2.20
C GLU A 131 5.04 -13.56 -0.81
N THR A 132 5.18 -12.25 -0.56
CA THR A 132 4.87 -11.61 0.73
C THR A 132 3.69 -10.64 0.59
N SER A 133 3.96 -9.35 0.39
CA SER A 133 2.96 -8.32 0.09
C SER A 133 3.57 -7.17 -0.71
N LEU A 134 2.73 -6.53 -1.52
CA LEU A 134 3.11 -5.32 -2.27
C LEU A 134 3.56 -4.18 -1.34
N ARG A 135 2.95 -4.06 -0.15
CA ARG A 135 3.33 -3.05 0.85
C ARG A 135 4.76 -3.25 1.33
N TYR A 136 5.12 -4.48 1.65
CA TYR A 136 6.48 -4.81 2.09
C TYR A 136 7.49 -4.51 0.99
N ALA A 137 7.21 -4.89 -0.26
CA ALA A 137 8.07 -4.56 -1.40
C ALA A 137 8.30 -3.04 -1.58
N ILE A 138 7.26 -2.20 -1.40
CA ILE A 138 7.40 -0.74 -1.47
C ILE A 138 8.30 -0.20 -0.35
N GLN A 139 8.14 -0.69 0.89
CA GLN A 139 8.97 -0.28 2.02
C GLN A 139 10.45 -0.60 1.81
N LEU A 140 10.76 -1.69 1.09
CA LEU A 140 12.13 -2.07 0.76
C LEU A 140 12.79 -1.10 -0.23
N ILE A 141 12.04 -0.37 -1.06
CA ILE A 141 12.60 0.58 -2.05
C ILE A 141 13.41 1.66 -1.34
N THR A 142 12.81 2.35 -0.36
CA THR A 142 13.49 3.42 0.38
C THR A 142 14.71 2.90 1.15
N ALA A 143 14.60 1.70 1.74
CA ALA A 143 15.70 1.10 2.47
C ALA A 143 16.85 0.63 1.55
N ALA A 144 16.53 0.09 0.37
CA ALA A 144 17.51 -0.32 -0.63
C ALA A 144 18.22 0.91 -1.24
N SER A 145 17.50 2.00 -1.46
CA SER A 145 18.07 3.29 -1.86
C SER A 145 19.10 3.79 -0.85
N LEU A 146 18.81 3.68 0.46
CA LEU A 146 19.75 4.08 1.51
C LEU A 146 21.02 3.20 1.53
N VAL A 147 20.87 1.88 1.34
CA VAL A 147 22.01 0.95 1.24
C VAL A 147 22.87 1.27 0.01
N CYS A 148 22.23 1.52 -1.13
CA CYS A 148 22.90 1.91 -2.37
C CYS A 148 23.71 3.21 -2.20
N ARG A 149 23.09 4.24 -1.61
CA ARG A 149 23.76 5.51 -1.30
C ARG A 149 24.94 5.32 -0.34
N LYS A 150 24.80 4.43 0.66
CA LYS A 150 25.88 4.11 1.61
C LYS A 150 27.08 3.43 0.93
N ARG A 151 26.86 2.59 -0.09
CA ARG A 151 27.95 2.02 -0.92
C ARG A 151 28.49 2.99 -1.98
N LYS A 152 27.99 4.23 -2.02
CA LYS A 152 28.29 5.23 -3.07
C LYS A 152 27.89 4.75 -4.47
N GLY A 153 26.85 3.91 -4.57
CA GLY A 153 26.25 3.51 -5.84
C GLY A 153 25.22 4.55 -6.32
N THR A 154 25.00 4.60 -7.63
CA THR A 154 23.98 5.46 -8.27
C THR A 154 22.68 4.72 -8.50
N GLU A 155 22.75 3.44 -8.89
CA GLU A 155 21.61 2.57 -9.17
C GLU A 155 21.51 1.43 -8.15
N VAL A 156 20.31 1.12 -7.67
CA VAL A 156 20.06 -0.01 -6.76
C VAL A 156 20.20 -1.33 -7.52
N GLN A 157 21.04 -2.22 -6.97
CA GLN A 157 21.33 -3.53 -7.54
C GLN A 157 20.68 -4.66 -6.74
N VAL A 158 20.67 -5.87 -7.29
CA VAL A 158 20.09 -7.06 -6.65
C VAL A 158 20.67 -7.31 -5.25
N ASP A 159 21.97 -7.06 -5.07
CA ASP A 159 22.65 -7.26 -3.79
C ASP A 159 22.16 -6.30 -2.70
N ASP A 160 21.77 -5.07 -3.07
CA ASP A 160 21.19 -4.10 -2.14
C ASP A 160 19.84 -4.63 -1.64
N ILE A 161 18.98 -5.12 -2.55
CA ILE A 161 17.67 -5.69 -2.18
C ILE A 161 17.84 -6.92 -1.29
N LYS A 162 18.74 -7.84 -1.64
CA LYS A 162 19.01 -9.04 -0.84
C LYS A 162 19.45 -8.68 0.58
N ARG A 163 20.33 -7.69 0.70
CA ARG A 163 20.80 -7.20 2.00
C ARG A 163 19.68 -6.58 2.83
N VAL A 164 18.81 -5.79 2.21
CA VAL A 164 17.68 -5.18 2.93
C VAL A 164 16.65 -6.26 3.32
N TYR A 165 16.38 -7.22 2.44
CA TYR A 165 15.47 -8.34 2.71
C TYR A 165 15.92 -9.24 3.88
N SER A 166 17.24 -9.35 4.13
CA SER A 166 17.75 -10.05 5.31
C SER A 166 17.67 -9.22 6.59
N LEU A 167 17.70 -7.89 6.48
CA LEU A 167 17.68 -6.98 7.63
C LEU A 167 16.25 -6.69 8.12
N PHE A 168 15.31 -6.55 7.19
CA PHE A 168 13.91 -6.26 7.49
C PHE A 168 13.07 -7.50 7.23
N LEU A 169 12.25 -7.89 8.21
CA LEU A 169 11.36 -9.05 8.12
C LEU A 169 9.96 -8.61 7.70
N ASP A 170 9.28 -9.44 6.92
CA ASP A 170 7.84 -9.35 6.71
C ASP A 170 7.08 -10.04 7.85
N GLU A 171 5.78 -9.80 7.90
CA GLU A 171 4.88 -10.34 8.92
C GLU A 171 4.97 -11.87 9.03
N SER A 172 4.86 -12.59 7.91
CA SER A 172 4.90 -14.05 7.88
C SER A 172 6.21 -14.59 8.43
N ARG A 173 7.36 -14.08 7.95
CA ARG A 173 8.68 -14.48 8.49
C ARG A 173 8.85 -14.11 9.96
N SER A 174 8.36 -12.94 10.39
CA SER A 174 8.50 -12.49 11.78
C SER A 174 7.71 -13.38 12.75
N THR A 175 6.50 -13.78 12.38
CA THR A 175 5.68 -14.68 13.21
C THR A 175 6.25 -16.10 13.25
N GLN A 176 6.80 -16.59 12.14
CA GLN A 176 7.47 -17.90 12.10
C GLN A 176 8.72 -17.91 12.99
N TYR A 177 9.55 -16.87 12.91
CA TYR A 177 10.75 -16.75 13.73
C TYR A 177 10.43 -16.81 15.23
N MET A 178 9.37 -16.14 15.67
CA MET A 178 8.95 -16.17 17.07
C MET A 178 8.42 -17.55 17.51
N LYS A 179 7.71 -18.27 16.63
CA LYS A 179 7.24 -19.63 16.92
C LYS A 179 8.40 -20.60 17.10
N GLU A 180 9.38 -20.55 16.21
CA GLU A 180 10.59 -21.40 16.30
C GLU A 180 11.37 -21.16 17.60
N TYR A 181 11.47 -19.90 18.04
CA TYR A 181 12.07 -19.55 19.33
C TYR A 181 11.25 -20.03 20.54
N GLN A 182 9.92 -19.95 20.46
CA GLN A 182 9.03 -20.45 21.52
C GLN A 182 9.22 -21.97 21.71
N ASP A 183 9.28 -22.72 20.62
CA ASP A 183 9.49 -24.17 20.67
C ASP A 183 10.84 -24.50 21.32
N ALA A 184 11.92 -23.80 20.91
CA ALA A 184 13.25 -23.99 21.49
C ALA A 184 13.30 -23.70 23.00
N PHE A 185 12.52 -22.73 23.50
CA PHE A 185 12.46 -22.42 24.93
C PHE A 185 11.68 -23.49 25.72
N LEU A 186 10.55 -23.95 25.19
CA LEU A 186 9.75 -25.02 25.80
C LEU A 186 10.54 -26.33 25.95
N PHE A 187 11.33 -26.70 24.93
CA PHE A 187 12.18 -27.90 24.99
C PHE A 187 13.33 -27.79 26.01
N ASN A 188 13.75 -26.57 26.36
CA ASN A 188 14.80 -26.36 27.35
C ASN A 188 14.27 -26.43 28.79
N GLU A 189 13.06 -25.93 29.06
CA GLU A 189 12.42 -26.07 30.37
C GLU A 189 12.15 -27.55 30.72
N LEU A 190 11.67 -28.35 29.76
CA LEU A 190 11.41 -29.78 29.97
C LEU A 190 12.69 -30.60 30.24
N LYS A 191 13.85 -30.16 29.74
CA LYS A 191 15.13 -30.82 30.05
C LYS A 191 15.68 -30.46 31.43
N GLY A 192 15.37 -29.26 31.93
CA GLY A 192 15.78 -28.81 33.26
C GLY A 192 15.14 -29.64 34.39
N GLU A 193 13.89 -30.06 34.25
CA GLU A 193 13.20 -30.86 35.28
C GLU A 193 13.66 -32.32 35.34
N THR A 194 14.21 -32.86 34.25
CA THR A 194 14.65 -34.27 34.19
C THR A 194 16.06 -34.51 34.72
N MET A 195 16.83 -33.47 35.04
CA MET A 195 18.27 -33.59 35.33
C MET A 195 18.63 -33.65 36.82
N ASP A 196 17.65 -33.56 37.74
CA ASP A 196 17.87 -33.56 39.20
C ASP A 196 17.43 -34.86 39.92
N THR A 197 17.13 -35.94 39.19
CA THR A 197 16.86 -37.24 39.80
C THR A 197 17.83 -38.30 39.30
N SER A 198 19.04 -38.35 39.87
CA SER A 198 19.95 -39.50 39.88
C SER A 198 20.88 -39.44 41.07
#